data_AF-A0A524DKK0-F1
#
_entry.id   AF-A0A524DKK0-F1
#
_cell.length_a   1.000
_cell.length_b   1.000
_cell.length_c   1.000
_cell.angle_alpha   90.00
_cell.angle_beta   90.00
_cell.angle_gamma   90.00
#
_symmetry.space_group_name_H-M   'P 1'
#
loop_
_entity.id
_entity.type
_entity.pdbx_description
1 polymer ?
#
loop_
_entity_poly.entity_id
_entity_poly.type
_entity_poly.pdbx_seq_one_letter_code
_entity_poly.pdbx_strand_id
1 'polypeptide(L)'
;MEDDIRVFLDLKGGKCLDIKVLRPNENPPRDTILSLKAPMLTWKMLAFGELDPITGLMQNKLKVDGDMGLAMRYSKAALELAKSVEDTDRTILTKYKLE
;
A
#
# COMPACT_ATOMS: atom_id res chain seq x y z
N MET A 1 -4.14 4.49 -18.73
CA MET A 1 -3.12 3.73 -18.00
C MET A 1 -3.61 2.30 -17.94
N GLU A 2 -3.13 1.47 -18.86
CA GLU A 2 -3.29 0.01 -18.84
C GLU A 2 -1.96 -0.47 -18.24
N ASP A 3 -1.78 -0.90 -16.98
CA ASP A 3 -2.61 -1.65 -16.06
C ASP A 3 -2.28 -1.25 -14.60
N ASP A 4 -3.23 -1.32 -13.67
CA ASP A 4 -2.96 -1.14 -12.23
C ASP A 4 -2.08 -2.29 -11.70
N ILE A 5 -0.96 -1.96 -11.06
CA ILE A 5 -0.17 -2.94 -10.30
C ILE A 5 -0.88 -3.20 -8.98
N ARG A 6 -1.23 -4.46 -8.72
CA ARG A 6 -1.85 -4.89 -7.46
C ARG A 6 -0.91 -5.83 -6.72
N VAL A 7 -0.68 -5.57 -5.44
CA VAL A 7 0.12 -6.41 -4.55
C VAL A 7 -0.76 -6.93 -3.43
N PHE A 8 -0.76 -8.24 -3.25
CA PHE A 8 -1.39 -8.93 -2.13
C PHE A 8 -0.36 -9.18 -1.03
N LEU A 9 -0.75 -8.91 0.21
CA LEU A 9 0.04 -9.15 1.42
C LEU A 9 -0.76 -10.04 2.37
N ASP A 10 -0.26 -11.24 2.68
CA ASP A 10 -0.87 -12.13 3.69
C ASP A 10 -0.32 -11.75 5.07
N LEU A 11 -1.04 -10.90 5.81
CA LEU A 11 -0.63 -10.40 7.12
C LEU A 11 -1.40 -11.09 8.24
N LYS A 12 -0.68 -11.70 9.19
CA LYS A 12 -1.28 -12.37 10.35
C LYS A 12 -0.43 -12.19 11.61
N GLY A 13 -1.02 -11.62 12.67
CA GLY A 13 -0.37 -11.49 13.97
C GLY A 13 0.95 -10.70 13.93
N GLY A 14 1.04 -9.68 13.08
CA GLY A 14 2.25 -8.86 12.91
C GLY A 14 3.32 -9.50 12.02
N LYS A 15 3.03 -10.63 11.36
CA LYS A 15 3.93 -11.28 10.40
C LYS A 15 3.37 -11.18 8.98
N CYS A 16 4.27 -11.08 8.01
CA CYS A 16 3.96 -11.29 6.60
C CYS A 16 4.22 -12.77 6.25
N LEU A 17 3.17 -13.49 5.87
CA LEU A 17 3.23 -14.92 5.55
C LEU A 17 3.51 -15.15 4.07
N ASP A 18 3.04 -14.26 3.20
CA ASP A 18 3.21 -14.34 1.75
C ASP A 18 3.03 -12.96 1.10
N ILE A 19 3.67 -12.77 -0.06
CA ILE A 19 3.56 -11.56 -0.89
C ILE A 19 3.38 -12.00 -2.34
N LYS A 20 2.37 -11.44 -3.03
CA LYS A 20 2.13 -11.75 -4.43
C LYS A 20 1.80 -10.50 -5.24
N VAL A 21 2.55 -10.27 -6.32
CA VAL A 21 2.17 -9.32 -7.36
C VAL A 21 1.11 -9.99 -8.24
N LEU A 22 -0.10 -9.44 -8.25
CA LEU A 22 -1.23 -10.00 -8.98
C LEU A 22 -1.19 -9.54 -10.44
N ARG A 23 -1.50 -10.47 -11.35
CA ARG A 23 -1.72 -10.14 -12.76
C ARG A 23 -3.00 -9.28 -12.92
N PRO A 24 -3.17 -8.60 -14.07
CA PRO A 24 -4.44 -7.97 -14.40
C PRO A 24 -5.60 -8.98 -14.25
N ASN A 25 -6.65 -8.59 -13.55
CA ASN A 25 -7.83 -9.41 -13.25
C ASN A 25 -7.60 -10.69 -12.42
N GLU A 26 -6.39 -10.94 -11.91
CA GLU A 26 -6.15 -12.03 -10.97
C GLU A 26 -6.76 -11.71 -9.59
N ASN A 27 -7.42 -12.69 -8.98
CA ASN A 27 -7.94 -12.58 -7.63
C ASN A 27 -6.83 -12.86 -6.60
N PRO A 28 -6.86 -12.20 -5.43
CA PRO A 28 -5.93 -12.50 -4.36
C PRO A 28 -6.10 -13.96 -3.90
N PRO A 29 -5.02 -14.63 -3.45
CA PRO A 29 -5.07 -16.02 -2.95
C PRO A 29 -6.01 -16.23 -1.74
N ARG A 30 -6.34 -15.16 -1.01
CA ARG A 30 -7.27 -15.14 0.13
C ARG A 30 -8.08 -13.85 0.10
N ASP A 31 -9.22 -13.85 0.81
CA ASP A 31 -10.04 -12.66 0.97
C ASP A 31 -9.27 -11.53 1.66
N THR A 32 -9.35 -10.33 1.08
CA THR A 32 -8.71 -9.13 1.61
C THR A 32 -9.70 -8.35 2.47
N ILE A 33 -9.35 -8.10 3.72
CA ILE A 33 -10.17 -7.25 4.62
C ILE A 33 -10.02 -5.75 4.34
N LEU A 34 -8.95 -5.37 3.64
CA LEU A 34 -8.60 -3.98 3.33
C LEU A 34 -7.87 -3.95 1.99
N SER A 35 -8.26 -3.02 1.12
CA SER A 35 -7.52 -2.70 -0.10
C SER A 35 -7.19 -1.21 -0.13
N LEU A 36 -5.95 -0.89 -0.46
CA LEU A 36 -5.46 0.49 -0.56
C LEU A 36 -5.17 0.83 -2.02
N LYS A 37 -5.69 1.96 -2.48
CA LYS A 37 -5.53 2.45 -3.86
C LYS A 37 -5.02 3.89 -3.84
N ALA A 38 -3.96 4.15 -4.60
CA ALA A 38 -3.40 5.49 -4.77
C ALA A 38 -2.61 5.58 -6.08
N PRO A 39 -2.46 6.77 -6.67
CA PRO A 39 -1.54 6.99 -7.79
C PRO A 39 -0.10 6.61 -7.41
N MET A 40 0.72 6.22 -8.40
CA MET A 40 2.13 5.88 -8.15
C MET A 40 2.93 6.99 -7.48
N LEU A 41 2.61 8.26 -7.77
CA LEU A 41 3.24 9.39 -7.09
C LEU A 41 2.95 9.40 -5.58
N THR A 42 1.73 9.07 -5.17
CA THR A 42 1.38 8.98 -3.75
C THR A 42 2.10 7.81 -3.07
N TRP A 43 2.20 6.65 -3.73
CA TRP A 43 3.00 5.53 -3.23
C TRP A 43 4.47 5.88 -3.07
N LYS A 44 5.04 6.64 -4.02
CA LYS A 44 6.39 7.18 -3.90
C LYS A 44 6.54 8.06 -2.67
N MET A 45 5.66 9.04 -2.48
CA MET A 45 5.73 9.93 -1.30
C MET A 45 5.67 9.15 0.02
N LEU A 46 4.83 8.11 0.11
CA LEU A 46 4.76 7.23 1.28
C LEU A 46 6.09 6.47 1.51
N ALA A 47 6.65 5.88 0.45
CA ALA A 47 7.89 5.09 0.51
C ALA A 47 9.15 5.91 0.87
N PHE A 48 9.10 7.23 0.70
CA PHE A 48 10.18 8.16 1.07
C PHE A 48 9.86 8.99 2.32
N GLY A 49 8.74 8.70 3.01
CA GLY A 49 8.35 9.42 4.23
C GLY A 49 7.90 10.88 4.00
N GLU A 50 7.71 11.30 2.75
CA GLU A 50 7.22 12.63 2.38
C GLU A 50 5.71 12.79 2.63
N LEU A 51 4.99 11.67 2.71
CA LEU A 51 3.60 11.59 3.11
C LEU A 51 3.44 10.59 4.25
N ASP A 52 2.82 11.02 5.34
CA ASP A 52 2.39 10.14 6.41
C ASP A 52 1.13 9.35 5.98
N PRO A 53 1.06 8.01 6.15
CA PRO A 53 -0.08 7.19 5.73
C PRO A 53 -1.42 7.64 6.31
N ILE A 54 -1.45 8.06 7.58
CA ILE A 54 -2.69 8.50 8.24
C ILE A 54 -3.16 9.83 7.63
N THR A 55 -2.23 10.75 7.42
CA THR A 55 -2.48 12.01 6.72
C THR A 55 -2.97 11.76 5.28
N GLY A 56 -2.37 10.79 4.58
CA GLY A 56 -2.79 10.37 3.24
C GLY A 56 -4.23 9.83 3.21
N LEU A 57 -4.62 9.05 4.21
CA LEU A 57 -5.99 8.56 4.39
C LEU A 57 -6.97 9.71 4.67
N MET A 58 -6.66 10.57 5.65
CA MET A 58 -7.51 11.72 6.01
C MET A 58 -7.71 12.71 4.86
N GLN A 59 -6.69 12.87 4.00
CA GLN A 59 -6.74 13.75 2.82
C GLN A 59 -7.32 13.07 1.57
N ASN A 60 -7.81 11.82 1.66
CA ASN A 60 -8.28 11.00 0.52
C ASN A 60 -7.24 10.79 -0.60
N LYS A 61 -5.95 10.98 -0.31
CA LYS A 61 -4.85 10.66 -1.24
C LYS A 61 -4.60 9.16 -1.30
N LEU A 62 -4.79 8.48 -0.17
CA LEU A 62 -4.81 7.02 -0.06
C LEU A 62 -6.26 6.58 0.11
N LYS A 63 -6.83 5.92 -0.90
CA LYS A 63 -8.22 5.45 -0.87
C LYS A 63 -8.29 4.07 -0.25
N VAL A 64 -9.22 3.90 0.67
CA VAL A 64 -9.56 2.60 1.25
C VAL A 64 -10.77 2.04 0.54
N ASP A 65 -10.66 0.78 0.13
CA ASP A 65 -11.76 -0.05 -0.33
C ASP A 65 -11.99 -1.12 0.76
N GLY A 66 -13.11 -1.02 1.47
CA GLY A 66 -13.41 -1.77 2.69
C GLY A 66 -13.91 -0.90 3.86
N ASP A 67 -13.82 -1.43 5.08
CA ASP A 67 -14.26 -0.75 6.31
C ASP A 67 -13.21 0.29 6.78
N MET A 68 -13.58 1.58 6.71
CA MET A 68 -12.72 2.68 7.14
C MET A 68 -12.43 2.67 8.66
N GLY A 69 -13.39 2.24 9.48
CA GLY A 69 -13.19 2.10 10.92
C GLY A 69 -12.14 1.03 11.24
N LEU A 70 -12.13 -0.06 10.48
CA LEU A 70 -11.10 -1.10 10.56
C LEU A 70 -9.73 -0.56 10.12
N ALA A 71 -9.68 0.20 9.02
CA ALA A 71 -8.45 0.84 8.55
C ALA A 71 -7.84 1.77 9.62
N MET A 72 -8.67 2.61 10.24
CA MET A 72 -8.23 3.51 11.30
C MET A 72 -7.81 2.77 12.58
N ARG A 73 -8.51 1.69 12.94
CA ARG A 73 -8.13 0.81 14.06
C ARG A 73 -6.73 0.22 13.87
N TYR A 74 -6.34 -0.09 12.64
CA TYR A 74 -5.02 -0.62 12.30
C TYR A 74 -4.05 0.43 11.73
N SER A 75 -4.31 1.71 11.96
CA SER A 75 -3.43 2.82 11.52
C SER A 75 -1.97 2.65 11.93
N LYS A 76 -1.71 2.11 13.12
CA LYS A 76 -0.35 1.76 13.57
C LYS A 76 0.32 0.70 12.68
N ALA A 77 -0.42 -0.31 12.23
CA ALA A 77 0.13 -1.31 11.31
C ALA A 77 0.46 -0.68 9.94
N ALA A 78 -0.37 0.24 9.45
CA ALA A 78 -0.09 0.97 8.22
C ALA A 78 1.20 1.82 8.33
N LEU A 79 1.43 2.45 9.49
CA LEU A 79 2.68 3.16 9.77
C LEU A 79 3.90 2.24 9.75
N GLU A 80 3.83 1.08 10.42
CA GLU A 80 4.94 0.13 10.43
C GLU A 80 5.21 -0.48 9.05
N LEU A 81 4.17 -0.72 8.24
CA LEU A 81 4.33 -1.13 6.84
C LEU A 81 5.07 -0.07 6.03
N ALA A 82 4.68 1.21 6.16
CA ALA A 82 5.34 2.31 5.44
C ALA A 82 6.82 2.45 5.85
N LYS A 83 7.12 2.39 7.15
CA LYS A 83 8.51 2.40 7.64
C LYS A 83 9.33 1.23 7.10
N SER A 84 8.74 0.03 7.05
CA SER A 84 9.43 -1.17 6.55
C SER A 84 9.86 -1.01 5.08
N VAL A 85 9.21 -0.13 4.31
CA VAL A 85 9.62 0.17 2.92
C VAL A 85 10.93 0.94 2.86
N GLU A 86 11.29 1.72 3.88
CA GLU A 86 12.54 2.48 3.91
C GLU A 86 13.78 1.58 3.80
N ASP A 87 13.69 0.38 4.37
CA ASP A 87 14.73 -0.65 4.39
C ASP A 87 14.73 -1.55 3.13
N THR A 88 13.93 -1.23 2.12
CA THR A 88 13.83 -2.01 0.87
C THR A 88 14.44 -1.28 -0.32
N ASP A 89 14.67 -2.02 -1.43
CA ASP A 89 15.04 -1.41 -2.70
C ASP A 89 13.85 -0.59 -3.25
N ARG A 90 14.02 0.74 -3.21
CA ARG A 90 13.04 1.72 -3.68
C ARG A 90 13.39 2.29 -5.06
N THR A 91 14.40 1.76 -5.74
CA THR A 91 14.90 2.28 -7.02
C THR A 91 13.81 2.31 -8.09
N ILE A 92 12.87 1.37 -8.05
CA ILE A 92 11.74 1.34 -9.01
C ILE A 92 10.87 2.60 -8.95
N LEU A 93 10.80 3.26 -7.79
CA LEU A 93 10.02 4.48 -7.55
C LEU A 93 10.74 5.76 -7.99
N THR A 94 12.03 5.68 -8.30
CA THR A 94 12.87 6.80 -8.75
C THR A 94 13.38 6.64 -10.17
N LYS A 95 13.35 5.40 -10.71
CA LYS A 95 13.84 5.05 -12.05
C LYS A 95 13.13 5.80 -13.17
N TYR A 96 11.84 6.09 -12.99
CA TYR A 96 11.02 6.79 -13.98
C TYR A 96 10.60 8.16 -13.43
N LYS A 97 10.62 9.18 -14.29
CA LYS A 97 10.02 10.47 -13.97
C LYS A 97 8.51 10.31 -13.95
N LEU A 98 7.96 10.26 -12.74
CA LEU A 98 6.53 10.33 -12.50
C LEU A 98 6.18 11.82 -12.48
N GLU A 99 5.81 12.36 -13.65
CA GLU A 99 5.30 13.73 -13.83
C GLU A 99 3.76 13.74 -13.77
#